data_AF-A0A9X9N7H5-F1
#
_entry.id   AF-A0A9X9N7H5-F1
#
_cell.length_a   1.000
_cell.length_b   1.000
_cell.length_c   1.000
_cell.angle_alpha   90.00
_cell.angle_beta   90.00
_cell.angle_gamma   90.00
#
_symmetry.space_group_name_H-M   'P 1'
#
loop_
_entity.id
_entity.type
_entity.pdbx_description
1 polymer ?
#
loop_
_entity_poly.entity_id
_entity_poly.type
_entity_poly.pdbx_seq_one_letter_code
_entity_poly.pdbx_strand_id
1 'polypeptide(L)'
;MPLFYIRKIFLYDEKTASFLCLMLMTIAVQAAPSDSERIAALERQVAELTAQVNLLLSERLDERSARRNNEVHVCALSAFTDTFRTENINRGRARLDVIQQCRRQHAEMFCKEEAVHCQTYR
;
A
#
# COMPACT_ATOMS: atom_id res chain seq x y z
N MET A 1 -72.56 10.31 46.56
CA MET A 1 -71.17 10.73 46.29
C MET A 1 -70.08 9.64 46.49
N PRO A 2 -70.25 8.36 46.08
CA PRO A 2 -69.12 7.39 46.04
C PRO A 2 -68.61 7.06 44.62
N LEU A 3 -69.39 7.37 43.56
CA LEU A 3 -69.07 7.02 42.17
C LEU A 3 -67.94 7.88 41.53
N PHE A 4 -67.55 8.99 42.14
CA PHE A 4 -66.44 9.83 41.66
C PHE A 4 -65.06 9.32 42.06
N TYR A 5 -64.96 8.56 43.15
CA TYR A 5 -63.67 8.13 43.71
C TYR A 5 -63.08 6.94 42.95
N ILE A 6 -63.94 5.98 42.55
CA ILE A 6 -63.53 4.78 41.81
C ILE A 6 -63.03 5.15 40.40
N ARG A 7 -63.65 6.15 39.76
CA ARG A 7 -63.24 6.63 38.43
C ARG A 7 -61.89 7.38 38.45
N LYS A 8 -61.47 7.95 39.59
CA LYS A 8 -60.15 8.57 39.77
C LYS A 8 -59.03 7.55 39.94
N ILE A 9 -59.31 6.42 40.60
CA ILE A 9 -58.34 5.34 40.83
C ILE A 9 -58.02 4.62 39.51
N PHE A 10 -59.05 4.31 38.71
CA PHE A 10 -58.86 3.66 37.40
C PHE A 10 -58.11 4.55 36.40
N LEU A 11 -58.28 5.87 36.48
CA LEU A 11 -57.60 6.85 35.62
C LEU A 11 -56.14 7.12 36.04
N TYR A 12 -55.76 6.66 37.24
CA TYR A 12 -54.38 6.75 37.75
C TYR A 12 -53.53 5.56 37.29
N ASP A 13 -54.14 4.40 37.03
CA ASP A 13 -53.48 3.16 36.61
C ASP A 13 -53.07 3.17 35.12
N GLU A 14 -53.92 3.73 34.25
CA GLU A 14 -53.64 3.84 32.80
C GLU A 14 -52.49 4.83 32.51
N LYS A 15 -52.39 5.91 33.30
CA LYS A 15 -51.33 6.92 33.16
C LYS A 15 -49.99 6.43 33.68
N THR A 16 -49.96 5.70 34.79
CA THR A 16 -48.71 5.14 35.33
C THR A 16 -48.15 4.04 34.44
N ALA A 17 -49.00 3.18 33.86
CA ALA A 17 -48.59 2.17 32.88
C ALA A 17 -47.99 2.80 31.61
N SER A 18 -48.61 3.89 31.11
CA SER A 18 -48.09 4.64 29.95
C SER A 18 -46.76 5.32 30.25
N PHE A 19 -46.61 5.94 31.43
CA PHE A 19 -45.35 6.54 31.87
C PHE A 19 -44.24 5.50 32.09
N LEU A 20 -44.55 4.33 32.67
CA LEU A 20 -43.60 3.22 32.82
C LEU A 20 -43.16 2.67 31.46
N CYS A 21 -44.07 2.58 30.49
CA CYS A 21 -43.77 2.15 29.13
C CYS A 21 -42.87 3.16 28.39
N LEU A 22 -43.12 4.47 28.54
CA LEU A 22 -42.23 5.51 28.04
C LEU A 22 -40.84 5.47 28.68
N MET A 23 -40.76 5.19 29.98
CA MET A 23 -39.49 5.09 30.72
C MET A 23 -38.72 3.79 30.42
N LEU A 24 -39.38 2.73 29.95
CA LEU A 24 -38.73 1.49 29.51
C LEU A 24 -38.15 1.63 28.09
N MET A 25 -38.81 2.38 27.21
CA MET A 25 -38.33 2.62 25.84
C MET A 25 -37.09 3.53 25.77
N THR A 26 -36.83 4.34 26.81
CA THR A 26 -35.61 5.17 26.88
C THR A 26 -34.36 4.38 27.27
N ILE A 27 -34.49 3.17 27.81
CA ILE A 27 -33.35 2.38 28.34
C ILE A 27 -32.72 1.47 27.27
N ALA A 28 -33.42 1.18 26.16
CA ALA A 28 -32.96 0.20 25.17
C ALA A 28 -32.08 0.77 24.03
N VAL A 29 -31.75 2.07 24.03
CA VAL A 29 -31.19 2.72 22.84
C VAL A 29 -29.66 2.60 22.70
N GLN A 30 -28.90 2.20 23.71
CA GLN A 30 -27.44 2.29 23.62
C GLN A 30 -26.70 1.05 24.15
N ALA A 31 -26.69 0.00 23.34
CA ALA A 31 -25.70 -1.07 23.45
C ALA A 31 -25.09 -1.48 22.08
N ALA A 32 -25.47 -0.80 21.00
CA ALA A 32 -24.80 -0.94 19.71
C ALA A 32 -23.90 0.29 19.49
N PRO A 33 -22.62 0.11 19.11
CA PRO A 33 -21.75 1.24 18.79
C PRO A 33 -22.39 2.04 17.66
N SER A 34 -22.47 3.36 17.86
CA SER A 34 -23.00 4.29 16.87
C SER A 34 -22.18 4.25 15.59
N ASP A 35 -22.78 4.55 14.43
CA ASP A 35 -22.05 4.55 13.16
C ASP A 35 -20.85 5.50 13.19
N SER A 36 -20.91 6.59 13.95
CA SER A 36 -19.78 7.49 14.20
C SER A 36 -18.60 6.82 14.92
N GLU A 37 -18.86 5.96 15.90
CA GLU A 37 -17.80 5.23 16.61
C GLU A 37 -17.17 4.16 15.71
N ARG A 38 -17.98 3.53 14.87
CA ARG A 38 -17.51 2.57 13.86
C ARG A 38 -16.62 3.27 12.83
N ILE A 39 -17.05 4.42 12.30
CA ILE A 39 -16.27 5.21 11.34
C ILE A 39 -14.92 5.60 11.96
N ALA A 40 -14.91 6.13 13.18
CA ALA A 40 -13.68 6.51 13.87
C ALA A 40 -12.75 5.31 14.12
N ALA A 41 -13.30 4.12 14.40
CA ALA A 41 -12.52 2.89 14.55
C ALA A 41 -11.92 2.44 13.20
N LEU A 42 -12.69 2.50 12.12
CA LEU A 42 -12.20 2.17 10.78
C LEU A 42 -11.11 3.14 10.31
N GLU A 43 -11.26 4.44 10.55
CA GLU A 43 -10.25 5.45 10.19
C GLU A 43 -8.92 5.18 10.89
N ARG A 44 -8.95 4.81 12.17
CA ARG A 44 -7.74 4.41 12.91
C ARG A 44 -7.11 3.15 12.31
N GLN A 45 -7.92 2.14 12.00
CA GLN A 45 -7.42 0.90 11.39
C GLN A 45 -6.79 1.17 10.01
N VAL A 46 -7.40 2.04 9.19
CA VAL A 46 -6.85 2.44 7.90
C VAL A 46 -5.52 3.17 8.09
N ALA A 47 -5.41 4.07 9.05
CA ALA A 47 -4.17 4.78 9.34
C ALA A 47 -3.05 3.83 9.79
N GLU A 48 -3.36 2.90 10.70
CA GLU A 48 -2.42 1.89 11.17
C GLU A 48 -1.98 0.96 10.04
N LEU A 49 -2.93 0.43 9.27
CA LEU A 49 -2.64 -0.47 8.16
C LEU A 49 -1.82 0.23 7.07
N THR A 50 -2.12 1.49 6.79
CA THR A 50 -1.34 2.31 5.84
C THR A 50 0.10 2.48 6.33
N ALA A 51 0.30 2.73 7.63
CA ALA A 51 1.63 2.81 8.21
C ALA A 51 2.40 1.48 8.09
N GLN A 52 1.75 0.35 8.41
CA GLN A 52 2.35 -0.97 8.27
C GLN A 52 2.72 -1.30 6.82
N VAL A 53 1.84 -0.99 5.86
CA VAL A 53 2.12 -1.20 4.43
C VAL A 53 3.31 -0.36 3.99
N ASN A 54 3.40 0.90 4.40
CA ASN A 54 4.52 1.76 4.05
C ASN A 54 5.86 1.24 4.60
N LEU A 55 5.89 0.74 5.84
CA LEU A 55 7.08 0.11 6.43
C LEU A 55 7.51 -1.15 5.66
N LEU A 56 6.57 -2.04 5.35
CA LEU A 56 6.85 -3.25 4.57
C LEU A 56 7.32 -2.92 3.15
N LEU A 57 6.80 -1.84 2.57
CA LEU A 57 7.26 -1.36 1.26
C LEU A 57 8.69 -0.82 1.34
N SER A 58 9.03 -0.02 2.36
CA SER A 58 10.40 0.47 2.53
C SER A 58 11.39 -0.67 2.72
N GLU A 59 11.10 -1.64 3.59
CA GLU A 59 11.97 -2.80 3.81
C GLU A 59 12.21 -3.59 2.52
N ARG A 60 11.16 -3.90 1.76
CA ARG A 60 11.30 -4.60 0.48
C ARG A 60 12.04 -3.79 -0.58
N LEU A 61 11.91 -2.47 -0.57
CA LEU A 61 12.65 -1.60 -1.49
C LEU A 61 14.12 -1.53 -1.12
N ASP A 62 14.46 -1.50 0.16
CA ASP A 62 15.83 -1.51 0.67
C ASP A 62 16.52 -2.85 0.42
N GLU A 63 15.84 -3.98 0.62
CA GLU A 63 16.40 -5.28 0.25
C GLU A 63 16.63 -5.41 -1.26
N ARG A 64 15.70 -4.91 -2.08
CA ARG A 64 15.84 -4.90 -3.54
C ARG A 64 16.91 -3.92 -4.00
N SER A 65 17.09 -2.79 -3.33
CA SER A 65 18.14 -1.82 -3.65
C SER A 65 19.50 -2.36 -3.26
N ALA A 66 19.66 -2.95 -2.07
CA ALA A 66 20.88 -3.60 -1.62
C ALA A 66 21.29 -4.74 -2.56
N ARG A 67 20.35 -5.61 -2.98
CA ARG A 67 20.64 -6.65 -3.98
C ARG A 67 21.07 -6.09 -5.33
N ARG A 68 20.44 -5.01 -5.81
CA ARG A 68 20.81 -4.37 -7.07
C ARG A 68 22.15 -3.62 -6.99
N ASN A 69 22.47 -3.02 -5.84
CA ASN A 69 23.73 -2.30 -5.63
C ASN A 69 24.94 -3.24 -5.62
N ASN A 70 24.73 -4.52 -5.32
CA ASN A 70 25.79 -5.53 -5.41
C ASN A 70 25.88 -6.14 -6.82
N GLU A 71 24.86 -5.96 -7.67
CA GLU A 71 24.88 -6.47 -9.04
C GLU A 71 25.48 -5.45 -10.00
N VAL A 72 26.64 -5.78 -10.57
CA VAL A 72 27.28 -4.99 -11.63
C VAL A 72 27.24 -5.78 -12.93
N HIS A 73 26.66 -5.18 -13.97
CA HIS A 73 26.67 -5.75 -15.32
C HIS A 73 27.81 -5.16 -16.13
N VAL A 74 28.69 -6.03 -16.61
CA VAL A 74 29.82 -5.67 -17.46
C VAL A 74 29.52 -6.18 -18.86
N CYS A 75 29.44 -5.27 -19.82
CA CYS A 75 29.25 -5.60 -21.22
C CYS A 75 30.53 -5.32 -22.01
N ALA A 76 30.84 -6.20 -22.95
CA ALA A 76 31.98 -6.09 -23.84
C ALA A 76 31.55 -6.32 -25.30
N LEU A 77 32.15 -5.57 -26.21
CA LEU A 77 31.99 -5.75 -27.65
C LEU A 77 33.36 -5.62 -28.31
N SER A 78 33.70 -6.60 -29.14
CA SER A 78 34.94 -6.59 -29.91
C SER A 78 34.64 -6.28 -31.37
N ALA A 79 35.38 -5.33 -31.93
CA ALA A 79 35.35 -5.00 -33.35
C ALA A 79 36.79 -4.94 -33.85
N PHE A 80 37.14 -5.81 -34.80
CA PHE A 80 38.51 -6.00 -35.27
C PHE A 80 39.49 -6.31 -34.13
N THR A 81 40.49 -5.46 -33.91
CA THR A 81 41.49 -5.58 -32.85
C THR A 81 41.07 -4.90 -31.55
N ASP A 82 40.00 -4.12 -31.58
CA ASP A 82 39.57 -3.32 -30.43
C ASP A 82 38.50 -4.05 -29.64
N THR A 83 38.59 -3.94 -28.32
CA THR A 83 37.56 -4.44 -27.40
C THR A 83 37.09 -3.31 -26.51
N PHE A 84 35.81 -2.98 -26.64
CA PHE A 84 35.12 -1.99 -25.84
C PHE A 84 34.49 -2.68 -24.63
N ARG A 85 34.58 -2.06 -23.46
CA ARG A 85 34.03 -2.60 -22.22
C ARG A 85 33.44 -1.48 -21.39
N THR A 86 32.23 -1.71 -20.88
CA THR A 86 31.51 -0.80 -20.00
C THR A 86 30.87 -1.57 -18.86
N GLU A 87 30.62 -0.89 -17.74
CA GLU A 87 29.98 -1.46 -16.58
C GLU A 87 28.86 -0.56 -16.07
N ASN A 88 27.76 -1.17 -15.60
CA ASN A 88 26.63 -0.45 -15.05
C ASN A 88 25.79 -1.36 -14.15
N ILE A 89 25.11 -0.78 -13.16
CA ILE A 89 24.10 -1.45 -12.33
C ILE A 89 22.87 -1.85 -13.19
N ASN A 90 22.67 -1.20 -14.33
CA ASN A 90 21.63 -1.54 -15.29
C ASN A 90 22.24 -2.19 -16.55
N ARG A 91 21.92 -3.47 -16.79
CA ARG A 91 22.39 -4.24 -17.95
C ARG A 91 22.11 -3.55 -19.29
N GLY A 92 20.94 -2.94 -19.44
CA GLY A 92 20.54 -2.24 -20.65
C GLY A 92 21.41 -1.02 -20.93
N ARG A 93 21.74 -0.24 -19.88
CA ARG A 93 22.67 0.89 -20.01
C ARG A 93 24.07 0.43 -20.38
N ALA A 94 24.62 -0.56 -19.66
CA ALA A 94 25.95 -1.10 -19.99
C ALA A 94 26.03 -1.55 -21.45
N ARG A 95 24.99 -2.25 -21.95
CA ARG A 95 24.92 -2.70 -23.34
C ARG A 95 24.87 -1.54 -24.33
N LEU A 96 24.03 -0.55 -24.10
CA LEU A 96 23.93 0.63 -24.97
C LEU A 96 25.24 1.42 -24.98
N ASP A 97 25.86 1.61 -23.81
CA ASP A 97 27.10 2.36 -23.66
C ASP A 97 28.25 1.70 -24.45
N VAL A 98 28.37 0.36 -24.41
CA VAL A 98 29.44 -0.35 -25.15
C VAL A 98 29.27 -0.25 -26.65
N ILE A 99 28.02 -0.31 -27.14
CA ILE A 99 27.70 -0.16 -28.56
C ILE A 99 28.00 1.26 -29.00
N GLN A 100 27.59 2.25 -28.22
CA GLN A 100 27.84 3.65 -28.53
C GLN A 100 29.34 3.95 -28.51
N GLN A 101 30.09 3.34 -27.59
CA GLN A 101 31.55 3.47 -27.54
C GLN A 101 32.20 2.91 -28.81
N CYS A 102 31.77 1.72 -29.27
CA CYS A 102 32.23 1.16 -30.54
C CYS A 102 31.90 2.07 -31.73
N ARG A 103 30.66 2.57 -31.81
CA ARG A 103 30.18 3.41 -32.93
C ARG A 103 30.89 4.77 -33.03
N ARG A 104 31.61 5.19 -31.98
CA ARG A 104 32.45 6.40 -32.03
C ARG A 104 33.75 6.17 -32.80
N GLN A 105 34.20 4.92 -32.92
CA GLN A 105 35.47 4.57 -33.57
C GLN A 105 35.26 3.77 -34.85
N HIS A 106 34.21 2.95 -34.90
CA HIS A 106 33.91 2.05 -36.00
C HIS A 106 32.52 2.34 -36.60
N ALA A 107 32.34 2.00 -37.87
CA ALA A 107 31.04 2.11 -38.52
C ALA A 107 30.01 1.16 -37.88
N GLU A 108 28.72 1.54 -37.94
CA GLU A 108 27.61 0.79 -37.33
C GLU A 108 27.58 -0.70 -37.72
N MET A 109 27.97 -1.01 -38.96
CA MET A 109 28.05 -2.38 -39.48
C MET A 109 28.94 -3.33 -38.66
N PHE A 110 29.89 -2.80 -37.88
CA PHE A 110 30.79 -3.58 -37.01
C PHE A 110 30.36 -3.57 -35.54
N CYS A 111 29.49 -2.65 -35.14
CA CYS A 111 29.05 -2.46 -33.77
C CYS A 111 27.62 -3.01 -33.58
N LYS A 112 27.44 -4.30 -33.86
CA LYS A 112 26.14 -4.96 -33.79
C LYS A 112 25.77 -5.34 -32.36
N GLU A 113 24.48 -5.26 -32.05
CA GLU A 113 23.96 -5.67 -30.76
C GLU A 113 24.19 -7.15 -30.46
N GLU A 114 24.17 -8.01 -31.48
CA GLU A 114 24.37 -9.47 -31.31
C GLU A 114 25.80 -9.82 -30.88
N ALA A 115 26.78 -8.96 -31.18
CA ALA A 115 28.18 -9.15 -30.82
C ALA A 115 28.49 -8.72 -29.37
N VAL A 116 27.53 -8.13 -28.65
CA VAL A 116 27.73 -7.73 -27.25
C VAL A 116 27.61 -8.92 -26.31
N HIS A 117 28.66 -9.16 -25.53
CA HIS A 117 28.65 -10.12 -24.43
C HIS A 117 28.54 -9.40 -23.09
N CYS A 118 27.53 -9.72 -22.27
CA CYS A 118 27.35 -9.14 -20.95
C CYS A 118 27.43 -10.20 -19.85
N GLN A 119 28.22 -9.93 -18.82
CA GLN A 119 28.35 -10.72 -17.61
C GLN A 119 27.82 -9.94 -16.41
N THR A 120 27.28 -10.65 -15.41
CA THR A 120 26.79 -10.04 -14.17
C THR A 120 27.63 -10.54 -13.01
N TYR A 121 28.17 -9.62 -12.23
CA TYR A 121 28.94 -9.89 -11.02
C TYR A 121 28.13 -9.49 -9.80
N ARG A 122 28.33 -10.21 -8.69
CA ARG A 122 27.66 -10.05 -7.40
C ARG A 122 28.68 -10.06 -6.28
#